data_AF-A0A936NYU2-F1
#
_entry.id   AF-A0A936NYU2-F1
#
_cell.length_a   1.000
_cell.length_b   1.000
_cell.length_c   1.000
_cell.angle_alpha   90.00
_cell.angle_beta   90.00
_cell.angle_gamma   90.00
#
_symmetry.space_group_name_H-M   'P 1'
#
loop_
_entity.id
_entity.type
_entity.pdbx_description
1 polymer ?
#
loop_
_entity_poly.entity_id
_entity_poly.type
_entity_poly.pdbx_seq_one_letter_code
_entity_poly.pdbx_strand_id
1 'polypeptide(L)'
;MKTLHLDADELALNFDQCLKLANAAAGHLLEKQGGAMLLSFWDNDRGLESPHGVSECHFQCPIPGWQDYAANRGGALMVNFGKGRFVFCYRPVETTG
;
A
#
# COMPACT_ATOMS: atom_id res chain seq x y z
N MET A 1 -8.71 -3.74 6.59
CA MET A 1 -7.85 -4.00 5.43
C MET A 1 -7.01 -5.25 5.70
N LYS A 2 -6.92 -6.21 4.77
CA LYS A 2 -6.03 -7.37 4.88
C LYS A 2 -4.58 -6.91 4.68
N THR A 3 -3.63 -7.50 5.40
CA THR A 3 -2.20 -7.18 5.23
C THR A 3 -1.43 -8.40 4.74
N LEU A 4 -0.66 -8.23 3.67
CA LEU A 4 0.36 -9.16 3.21
C LEU A 4 1.73 -8.62 3.67
N HIS A 5 2.48 -9.43 4.39
CA HIS A 5 3.82 -9.09 4.86
C HIS A 5 4.86 -9.83 4.02
N LEU A 6 5.86 -9.09 3.52
CA LEU A 6 6.97 -9.61 2.74
C LEU A 6 8.28 -9.07 3.30
N ASP A 7 9.32 -9.88 3.30
CA ASP A 7 10.65 -9.45 3.71
C ASP A 7 11.42 -8.95 2.48
N ALA A 8 11.61 -7.64 2.36
CA ALA A 8 12.33 -7.05 1.24
C ALA A 8 13.84 -7.30 1.30
N ASP A 9 14.40 -7.47 2.50
CA ASP A 9 15.83 -7.67 2.69
C ASP A 9 16.21 -9.11 2.35
N GLU A 10 15.40 -10.08 2.79
CA GLU A 10 15.57 -11.49 2.40
C GLU A 10 15.48 -11.67 0.87
N LEU A 11 14.61 -10.91 0.21
CA LEU A 11 14.42 -10.95 -1.23
C LEU A 11 15.35 -10.00 -2.01
N ALA A 12 16.20 -9.23 -1.31
CA ALA A 12 17.09 -8.22 -1.88
C ALA A 12 16.38 -7.24 -2.86
N LEU A 13 15.19 -6.77 -2.50
CA LEU A 13 14.35 -5.91 -3.34
C LEU A 13 14.53 -4.43 -3.01
N ASN A 14 14.61 -3.60 -4.05
CA ASN A 14 14.50 -2.15 -3.93
C ASN A 14 13.02 -1.69 -4.03
N PHE A 15 12.79 -0.38 -3.88
CA PHE A 15 11.44 0.21 -3.95
C PHE A 15 10.67 -0.18 -5.23
N ASP A 16 11.27 0.00 -6.41
CA ASP A 16 10.61 -0.30 -7.69
C ASP A 16 10.25 -1.79 -7.83
N GLN A 17 11.11 -2.66 -7.33
CA GLN A 17 10.85 -4.10 -7.29
C GLN A 17 9.75 -4.45 -6.29
N CYS A 18 9.74 -3.83 -5.12
CA CYS A 18 8.66 -3.98 -4.14
C CYS A 18 7.32 -3.50 -4.70
N LEU A 19 7.29 -2.35 -5.39
CA LEU A 19 6.09 -1.81 -6.04
C LEU A 19 5.57 -2.76 -7.13
N LYS A 20 6.45 -3.30 -7.99
CA LYS A 20 6.07 -4.28 -9.01
C LYS A 20 5.50 -5.55 -8.40
N LEU A 21 6.14 -6.08 -7.36
CA LEU A 21 5.66 -7.27 -6.66
C LEU A 21 4.34 -7.01 -5.94
N ALA A 22 4.18 -5.85 -5.32
CA ALA A 22 2.93 -5.43 -4.69
C ALA A 22 1.78 -5.34 -5.69
N ASN A 23 2.02 -4.73 -6.87
CA ASN A 23 1.02 -4.63 -7.93
C ASN A 23 0.60 -6.01 -8.43
N ALA A 24 1.55 -6.92 -8.64
CA ALA A 24 1.27 -8.29 -9.07
C ALA A 24 0.48 -9.07 -8.01
N ALA A 25 0.90 -9.00 -6.75
CA ALA A 25 0.19 -9.64 -5.64
C ALA A 25 -1.22 -9.09 -5.47
N ALA A 26 -1.39 -7.76 -5.55
CA ALA A 26 -2.69 -7.12 -5.43
C ALA A 26 -3.62 -7.49 -6.60
N GLY A 27 -3.11 -7.48 -7.83
CA GLY A 27 -3.86 -7.90 -9.02
C GLY A 27 -4.37 -9.33 -8.89
N HIS A 28 -3.54 -10.25 -8.41
CA HIS A 28 -3.95 -11.64 -8.18
C HIS A 28 -4.96 -11.79 -7.02
N LEU A 29 -4.71 -11.13 -5.89
CA LEU A 29 -5.55 -11.26 -4.69
C LEU A 29 -6.91 -10.58 -4.83
N LEU A 30 -7.01 -9.55 -5.68
CA LEU A 30 -8.22 -8.78 -5.93
C LEU A 30 -8.86 -9.07 -7.31
N GLU A 31 -8.37 -10.09 -8.02
CA GLU A 31 -8.84 -10.44 -9.36
C GLU A 31 -10.36 -10.68 -9.39
N LYS A 32 -10.88 -11.40 -8.39
CA LYS A 32 -12.31 -11.70 -8.27
C LYS A 32 -13.18 -10.46 -8.05
N GLN A 33 -12.57 -9.34 -7.67
CA GLN A 33 -13.23 -8.06 -7.44
C GLN A 33 -13.00 -7.08 -8.59
N GLY A 34 -12.50 -7.54 -9.75
CA GLY A 34 -12.26 -6.72 -10.94
C GLY A 34 -10.84 -6.14 -11.03
N GLY A 35 -9.94 -6.56 -10.15
CA GLY A 35 -8.52 -6.15 -10.15
C GLY A 35 -8.18 -5.17 -9.02
N ALA A 36 -7.00 -4.57 -9.09
CA ALA A 36 -6.45 -3.74 -8.03
C ALA A 36 -6.04 -2.35 -8.53
N MET A 37 -6.33 -1.33 -7.72
CA MET A 37 -5.86 0.04 -7.92
C MET A 37 -5.07 0.49 -6.68
N LEU A 38 -3.84 0.96 -6.90
CA LEU A 38 -3.02 1.56 -5.85
C LEU A 38 -3.63 2.89 -5.39
N LEU A 39 -3.83 3.05 -4.08
CA LEU A 39 -4.38 4.24 -3.44
C LEU A 39 -3.31 5.12 -2.80
N SER A 40 -2.41 4.49 -2.05
CA SER A 40 -1.36 5.19 -1.31
C SER A 40 -0.12 4.34 -1.14
N PHE A 41 1.01 5.00 -0.90
CA PHE A 41 2.24 4.33 -0.53
C PHE A 41 3.01 5.09 0.55
N TRP A 42 3.90 4.36 1.21
CA TRP A 42 4.94 4.88 2.10
C TRP A 42 6.30 4.32 1.67
N ASP A 43 7.29 5.18 1.54
CA ASP A 43 8.70 4.88 1.35
C ASP A 43 9.46 5.45 2.55
N ASN A 44 9.82 4.58 3.49
CA ASN A 44 10.54 4.95 4.70
C ASN A 44 11.98 5.39 4.41
N ASP A 45 12.62 4.80 3.40
CA ASP A 45 14.02 5.09 3.08
C ASP A 45 14.18 6.52 2.57
N ARG A 46 13.17 7.03 1.85
CA ARG A 46 13.15 8.40 1.32
C ARG A 46 12.29 9.37 2.13
N GLY A 47 11.53 8.88 3.11
CA GLY A 47 10.53 9.66 3.83
C GLY A 47 9.43 10.20 2.90
N LEU A 48 9.06 9.43 1.87
CA LEU A 48 8.09 9.85 0.86
C LEU A 48 6.77 9.13 1.02
N GLU A 49 5.68 9.86 0.82
CA GLU A 49 4.34 9.32 0.80
C GLU A 49 3.56 9.84 -0.41
N SER A 50 2.56 9.05 -0.81
CA SER A 50 1.52 9.49 -1.73
C SER A 50 0.16 9.06 -1.20
N PRO A 51 -0.87 9.93 -1.24
CA PRO A 51 -0.79 11.34 -1.63
C PRO A 51 0.12 12.16 -0.70
N HIS A 52 0.78 13.19 -1.23
CA HIS A 52 1.76 13.97 -0.45
C HIS A 52 1.07 14.82 0.65
N GLY A 53 1.69 14.92 1.83
CA GLY A 53 1.24 15.81 2.92
C GLY A 53 0.02 15.32 3.70
N VAL A 54 -0.44 14.08 3.46
CA VAL A 54 -1.58 13.52 4.21
C VAL A 54 -1.21 13.19 5.65
N SER A 55 0.07 12.89 5.94
CA SER A 55 0.53 12.64 7.30
C SER A 55 0.76 13.92 8.12
N GLU A 56 0.96 15.07 7.48
CA GLU A 56 1.14 16.36 8.19
C GLU A 56 -0.14 16.82 8.90
N CYS A 57 -1.32 16.46 8.39
CA CYS A 57 -2.59 16.74 9.08
C CYS A 57 -2.83 15.86 10.32
N HIS A 58 -2.01 14.83 10.56
CA HIS A 58 -2.25 13.77 11.54
C HIS A 58 -1.19 13.73 12.67
N PHE A 59 -0.59 14.87 13.00
CA PHE A 59 0.54 14.98 13.96
C PHE A 59 0.24 14.47 15.40
N GLN A 60 -1.01 14.07 15.71
CA GLN A 60 -1.41 13.45 16.99
C GLN A 60 -2.16 12.12 16.84
N CYS A 61 -2.17 11.52 15.64
CA CYS A 61 -2.85 10.24 15.42
C CYS A 61 -1.85 9.07 15.43
N PRO A 62 -2.20 7.93 16.04
CA PRO A 62 -1.37 6.71 16.00
C PRO A 62 -1.35 6.03 14.62
N ILE A 63 -2.20 6.48 13.68
CA ILE A 63 -2.31 5.92 12.33
C ILE A 63 -1.72 6.94 11.34
N PRO A 64 -0.72 6.55 10.51
CA PRO A 64 -0.17 7.41 9.47
C PRO A 64 -1.22 7.86 8.45
N GLY A 65 -1.11 9.09 7.93
CA GLY A 65 -2.11 9.69 7.05
C GLY A 65 -2.30 8.91 5.75
N TRP A 66 -1.24 8.32 5.18
CA TRP A 66 -1.34 7.47 3.98
C TRP A 66 -2.16 6.19 4.22
N GLN A 67 -2.13 5.66 5.45
CA GLN A 67 -2.87 4.46 5.83
C GLN A 67 -4.35 4.79 6.05
N ASP A 68 -4.61 5.89 6.77
CA ASP A 68 -5.96 6.40 7.02
C ASP A 68 -6.66 6.81 5.70
N TYR A 69 -5.93 7.49 4.82
CA TYR A 69 -6.41 7.83 3.47
C TYR A 69 -6.86 6.59 2.70
N ALA A 70 -6.06 5.51 2.70
CA ALA A 70 -6.43 4.28 2.02
C ALA A 70 -7.69 3.65 2.64
N ALA A 71 -7.76 3.58 3.97
CA ALA A 71 -8.92 3.03 4.67
C ALA A 71 -10.22 3.78 4.31
N ASN A 72 -10.17 5.12 4.31
CA ASN A 72 -11.30 5.98 3.96
C ASN A 72 -11.70 5.94 2.46
N ARG A 73 -10.82 5.46 1.59
CA ARG A 73 -11.05 5.35 0.13
C ARG A 73 -11.36 3.93 -0.35
N GLY A 74 -11.71 3.03 0.56
CA GLY A 74 -12.08 1.64 0.25
C GLY A 74 -10.88 0.69 0.13
N GLY A 75 -9.79 0.98 0.83
CA GLY A 75 -8.62 0.11 0.90
C GLY A 75 -8.95 -1.28 1.43
N ALA A 76 -8.68 -2.30 0.62
CA ALA A 76 -8.97 -3.69 0.93
C ALA A 76 -7.72 -4.52 1.22
N LEU A 77 -6.58 -4.17 0.60
CA LEU A 77 -5.30 -4.86 0.74
C LEU A 77 -4.16 -3.87 1.02
N MET A 78 -3.31 -4.20 2.00
CA MET A 78 -2.04 -3.55 2.25
C MET A 78 -0.91 -4.55 2.03
N VAL A 79 0.10 -4.17 1.26
CA VAL A 79 1.34 -4.95 1.09
C VAL A 79 2.44 -4.21 1.83
N ASN A 80 2.98 -4.84 2.87
CA ASN A 80 3.98 -4.27 3.77
C ASN A 80 5.30 -5.03 3.62
N PHE A 81 6.33 -4.32 3.18
CA PHE A 81 7.69 -4.82 3.03
C PHE A 81 8.57 -4.38 4.20
N GLY A 82 9.38 -5.32 4.71
CA GLY A 82 10.45 -5.00 5.67
C GLY A 82 9.93 -4.31 6.93
N LYS A 83 8.76 -4.74 7.44
CA LYS A 83 8.10 -4.18 8.64
C LYS A 83 7.83 -2.67 8.57
N GLY A 84 7.48 -2.17 7.40
CA GLY A 84 7.13 -0.75 7.18
C GLY A 84 8.17 0.03 6.41
N ARG A 85 9.22 -0.62 5.88
CA ARG A 85 10.19 0.00 4.98
C ARG A 85 9.54 0.53 3.71
N PHE A 86 8.70 -0.31 3.07
CA PHE A 86 7.84 0.11 1.97
C PHE A 86 6.42 -0.42 2.20
N VAL A 87 5.41 0.42 2.03
CA VAL A 87 4.01 0.03 2.21
C VAL A 87 3.18 0.50 1.02
N PHE A 88 2.30 -0.36 0.51
CA PHE A 88 1.43 -0.06 -0.62
C PHE A 88 0.00 -0.49 -0.30
N CYS A 89 -0.96 0.42 -0.42
CA CYS A 89 -2.36 0.16 -0.12
C CYS A 89 -3.21 0.17 -1.39
N TYR A 90 -4.07 -0.83 -1.54
CA TYR A 90 -4.88 -1.06 -2.73
C TYR A 90 -6.36 -1.16 -2.40
N ARG A 91 -7.18 -0.70 -3.35
CA ARG A 91 -8.61 -1.02 -3.40
C ARG A 91 -8.93 -1.92 -4.59
N PRO A 92 -10.00 -2.72 -4.52
CA PRO A 92 -10.53 -3.40 -5.69
C PRO A 92 -11.08 -2.38 -6.71
N VAL A 93 -10.99 -2.72 -8.00
CA VAL A 93 -11.65 -1.96 -9.07
C VAL A 93 -12.96 -2.68 -9.35
N GLU A 94 -14.06 -2.18 -8.79
CA GLU A 94 -15.38 -2.76 -9.08
C GLU A 94 -15.65 -2.70 -10.58
N THR A 95 -15.64 -3.84 -11.25
CA THR A 95 -16.23 -3.97 -12.57
C THR A 95 -17.75 -3.92 -12.38
N THR A 96 -18.36 -2.80 -12.74
CA THR A 96 -19.81 -2.74 -12.98
C THR A 96 -20.12 -3.80 -14.04
N GLY A 97 -20.79 -4.88 -13.62
CA GLY A 97 -21.35 -5.88 -14.51
C GLY A 97 -22.52 -5.34 -15.31
#